data_AF-A0A6G0PXI6-F1
#
_entry.id   AF-A0A6G0PXI6-F1
#
_cell.length_a   1.000
_cell.length_b   1.000
_cell.length_c   1.000
_cell.angle_alpha   90.00
_cell.angle_beta   90.00
_cell.angle_gamma   90.00
#
_symmetry.space_group_name_H-M   'P 1'
#
loop_
_entity.id
_entity.type
_entity.pdbx_description
1 polymer ?
#
loop_
_entity_poly.entity_id
_entity_poly.type
_entity_poly.pdbx_seq_one_letter_code
_entity_poly.pdbx_strand_id
1 'polypeptide(L)'
;MAPSKVHAGGALRERTEAETSALLHYLDLSLELPHPPTFLKATLPILQRAMVEQFHERHCEMMLTADIPPRAKLRRSMTHNTLLAQIHAANADTATGRILLTRLLEDVKRLQFDGTR
;
A
#
# COMPACT_ATOMS: atom_id res chain seq x y z
N MET A 1 38.33 -5.15 19.57
CA MET A 1 37.83 -4.66 18.26
C MET A 1 36.91 -3.48 18.53
N ALA A 2 37.21 -2.29 18.00
CA ALA A 2 36.26 -1.18 18.03
C ALA A 2 35.13 -1.43 17.02
N PRO A 3 33.86 -1.11 17.34
CA PRO A 3 32.76 -1.35 16.41
C PRO A 3 32.92 -0.49 15.14
N SER A 4 32.58 -1.09 13.99
CA SER A 4 32.69 -0.48 12.66
C SER A 4 31.80 0.77 12.53
N LYS A 5 32.37 1.87 12.01
CA LYS A 5 31.70 3.17 11.76
C LYS A 5 30.55 3.13 10.74
N VAL A 6 30.27 1.97 10.14
CA VAL A 6 29.22 1.80 9.12
C VAL A 6 27.84 1.51 9.73
N HIS A 7 27.76 1.22 11.04
CA HIS A 7 26.50 0.97 11.76
C HIS A 7 26.03 2.13 12.66
N ALA A 8 26.71 3.27 12.59
CA ALA A 8 26.28 4.44 13.33
C ALA A 8 25.10 5.09 12.60
N GLY A 9 23.87 4.85 13.07
CA GLY A 9 22.72 5.73 12.85
C GLY A 9 22.93 7.11 13.49
N GLY A 10 24.13 7.69 13.36
CA GLY A 10 24.65 8.81 14.16
C GLY A 10 24.10 10.19 13.80
N ALA A 11 23.10 10.24 12.90
CA ALA A 11 22.38 11.47 12.57
C ALA A 11 20.85 11.29 12.68
N LEU A 12 20.40 10.31 13.45
CA LEU A 12 18.98 10.20 13.79
C LEU A 12 18.65 11.28 14.80
N ARG A 13 17.64 12.09 14.49
CA ARG A 13 17.07 13.02 15.47
C ARG A 13 16.03 12.30 16.32
N GLU A 14 15.77 12.85 17.49
CA GLU A 14 14.66 12.39 18.32
C GLU A 14 13.31 12.67 17.62
N ARG A 15 12.35 11.78 17.87
CA ARG A 15 10.96 11.98 17.42
C ARG A 15 10.29 12.99 18.33
N THR A 16 9.49 13.86 17.74
CA THR A 16 8.58 14.69 18.53
C THR A 16 7.43 13.83 19.09
N GLU A 17 6.70 14.37 20.07
CA GLU A 17 5.50 13.71 20.59
C GLU A 17 4.45 13.50 19.50
N ALA A 18 4.25 14.50 18.64
CA ALA A 18 3.33 14.43 17.51
C ALA A 18 3.71 13.33 16.51
N GLU A 19 5.00 13.15 16.21
CA GLU A 19 5.50 12.09 15.34
C GLU A 19 5.36 10.71 15.98
N THR A 20 5.55 10.63 17.29
CA THR A 20 5.34 9.38 18.03
C THR A 20 3.88 8.99 17.99
N SER A 21 2.97 9.93 18.26
CA SER A 21 1.52 9.72 18.12
C SER A 21 1.13 9.33 16.71
N ALA A 22 1.63 10.03 15.68
CA ALA A 22 1.36 9.70 14.28
C ALA A 22 1.83 8.28 13.91
N LEU A 23 3.01 7.85 14.39
CA LEU A 23 3.48 6.49 14.16
C LEU A 23 2.58 5.45 14.85
N LEU A 24 2.12 5.72 16.07
CA LEU A 24 1.22 4.80 16.78
C LEU A 24 -0.12 4.66 16.07
N HIS A 25 -0.74 5.77 15.65
CA HIS A 25 -1.97 5.75 14.87
C HIS A 25 -1.80 5.05 13.52
N TYR A 26 -0.64 5.22 12.89
CA TYR A 26 -0.31 4.54 11.64
C TYR A 26 -0.17 3.01 11.84
N LEU A 27 0.50 2.56 12.89
CA LEU A 27 0.66 1.14 13.20
C LEU A 27 -0.63 0.46 13.68
N ASP A 28 -1.55 1.23 14.27
CA ASP A 28 -2.90 0.77 14.65
C ASP A 28 -3.90 0.83 13.47
N LEU A 29 -3.44 1.24 12.27
CA LEU A 29 -4.26 1.40 11.07
C LEU A 29 -5.41 2.43 11.24
N SER A 30 -5.39 3.25 12.29
CA SER A 30 -6.34 4.35 12.50
C SER A 30 -5.99 5.57 11.65
N LEU A 31 -4.75 5.66 11.17
CA LEU A 31 -4.26 6.69 10.25
C LEU A 31 -3.85 6.03 8.92
N GLU A 32 -4.62 6.28 7.87
CA GLU A 32 -4.33 5.79 6.52
C GLU A 32 -3.38 6.76 5.80
N LEU A 33 -2.23 6.25 5.37
CA LEU A 33 -1.25 6.99 4.57
C LEU A 33 -0.88 6.19 3.32
N PRO A 34 -0.60 6.85 2.19
CA PRO A 34 -0.23 6.18 0.94
C PRO A 34 1.18 5.57 0.96
N HIS A 35 1.98 5.87 1.98
CA HIS A 35 3.32 5.34 2.19
C HIS A 35 3.68 5.45 3.67
N PRO A 36 4.72 4.75 4.15
CA PRO A 36 5.23 4.94 5.51
C PRO A 36 5.50 6.41 5.84
N PRO A 37 5.31 6.84 7.11
CA PRO A 37 5.59 8.22 7.51
C PRO A 37 7.00 8.67 7.15
N THR A 38 7.13 9.84 6.53
CA THR A 38 8.40 10.31 5.96
C THR A 38 9.48 10.61 7.00
N PHE A 39 9.07 11.05 8.20
CA PHE A 39 9.99 11.35 9.31
C PHE A 39 10.78 10.12 9.78
N LEU A 40 10.30 8.89 9.51
CA LEU A 40 10.99 7.65 9.89
C LEU A 40 12.41 7.58 9.31
N LYS A 41 12.65 8.21 8.15
CA LYS A 41 13.99 8.28 7.55
C LYS A 41 15.01 9.02 8.43
N ALA A 42 14.54 10.00 9.19
CA ALA A 42 15.34 10.86 10.05
C ALA A 42 15.32 10.40 11.52
N THR A 43 14.39 9.51 11.90
CA THR A 43 14.15 9.19 13.31
C THR A 43 14.32 7.72 13.66
N LEU A 44 14.30 6.80 12.68
CA LEU A 44 14.47 5.37 12.91
C LEU A 44 15.75 4.84 12.27
N PRO A 45 16.47 3.93 12.95
CA PRO A 45 17.52 3.14 12.35
C PRO A 45 17.02 2.34 11.15
N ILE A 46 17.94 2.02 10.23
CA ILE A 46 17.65 1.32 8.97
C ILE A 46 16.80 0.05 9.19
N LEU A 47 17.16 -0.78 10.17
CA LEU A 47 16.43 -2.02 10.44
C LEU A 47 14.97 -1.77 10.86
N GLN A 48 14.75 -0.79 11.74
CA GLN A 48 13.40 -0.46 12.20
C GLN A 48 12.56 0.15 11.07
N ARG A 49 13.18 0.95 10.19
CA ARG A 49 12.50 1.45 8.99
C ARG A 49 12.07 0.31 8.07
N ALA A 50 12.95 -0.65 7.81
CA ALA A 50 12.62 -1.81 6.98
C ALA A 50 11.44 -2.61 7.56
N MET A 51 11.36 -2.73 8.89
CA MET A 51 10.20 -3.38 9.54
C MET A 51 8.90 -2.62 9.31
N VAL A 52 8.92 -1.28 9.37
CA VAL A 52 7.72 -0.47 9.11
C VAL A 52 7.34 -0.46 7.62
N GLU A 53 8.33 -0.50 6.73
CA GLU A 53 8.12 -0.66 5.28
C GLU A 53 7.45 -2.03 5.00
N GLN A 54 7.95 -3.11 5.58
CA GLN A 54 7.33 -4.44 5.47
C GLN A 54 5.91 -4.48 6.09
N PHE A 55 5.68 -3.76 7.19
CA PHE A 55 4.34 -3.62 7.77
C PHE A 55 3.38 -2.93 6.79
N HIS A 56 3.83 -1.85 6.12
CA HIS A 56 3.03 -1.14 5.13
C HIS A 56 2.62 -2.05 3.98
N GLU A 57 3.58 -2.74 3.36
CA GLU A 57 3.34 -3.66 2.26
C GLU A 57 2.35 -4.78 2.62
N ARG A 58 2.39 -5.24 3.88
CA ARG A 58 1.56 -6.38 4.32
C ARG A 58 0.18 -5.99 4.82
N HIS A 59 0.04 -4.82 5.41
CA HIS A 59 -1.17 -4.45 6.17
C HIS A 59 -1.85 -3.17 5.67
N CYS A 60 -1.14 -2.30 4.97
CA CYS A 60 -1.67 -1.05 4.44
C CYS A 60 -1.90 -1.10 2.92
N GLU A 61 -0.98 -1.74 2.19
CA GLU A 61 -1.17 -1.96 0.75
C GLU A 61 -2.23 -3.03 0.53
N MET A 62 -3.33 -2.62 -0.12
CA MET A 62 -4.42 -3.50 -0.48
C MET A 62 -4.51 -3.56 -1.99
N MET A 63 -4.47 -4.76 -2.55
CA MET A 63 -4.60 -4.99 -3.98
C MET A 63 -5.90 -5.73 -4.27
N LEU A 64 -6.72 -5.17 -5.17
CA LEU A 64 -7.85 -5.88 -5.76
C LEU A 64 -7.34 -6.66 -6.99
N THR A 65 -7.20 -7.97 -6.83
CA THR A 65 -6.84 -8.87 -7.93
C THR A 65 -8.09 -9.50 -8.53
N ALA A 66 -8.15 -9.57 -9.85
CA ALA A 66 -9.13 -10.41 -10.53
C ALA A 66 -8.40 -11.59 -11.17
N ASP A 67 -8.70 -12.81 -10.72
CA ASP A 67 -8.21 -14.02 -11.36
C ASP A 67 -8.96 -14.21 -12.68
N ILE A 68 -8.31 -13.81 -13.76
CA ILE A 68 -8.92 -13.84 -15.10
C ILE A 68 -8.54 -15.17 -15.76
N PRO A 69 -9.51 -16.05 -16.09
CA PRO A 69 -9.21 -17.36 -16.67
C PRO A 69 -8.48 -17.19 -18.02
N PRO A 70 -7.60 -18.12 -18.42
CA PRO A 70 -6.79 -18.00 -19.65
C PRO A 70 -7.62 -17.80 -20.92
N ARG A 71 -8.89 -18.21 -20.91
CA ARG A 71 -9.85 -18.09 -22.01
C ARG A 71 -10.64 -16.78 -22.02
N ALA A 72 -10.50 -15.94 -21.00
CA ALA A 72 -11.16 -14.65 -20.96
C ALA A 72 -10.62 -13.77 -22.10
N LYS A 73 -11.53 -13.24 -22.90
CA LYS A 73 -11.18 -12.39 -24.04
C LYS A 73 -10.93 -10.95 -23.56
N LEU A 74 -9.77 -10.71 -22.97
CA LEU A 74 -9.29 -9.35 -22.68
C LEU A 74 -8.82 -8.71 -23.98
N ARG A 75 -9.69 -7.93 -24.63
CA ARG A 75 -9.32 -7.19 -25.84
C ARG A 75 -8.70 -5.86 -25.45
N ARG A 76 -7.68 -5.42 -26.19
CA ARG A 76 -7.08 -4.08 -26.04
C ARG A 76 -8.10 -2.94 -26.14
N SER A 77 -9.18 -3.14 -26.90
CA SER A 77 -10.27 -2.18 -27.07
C SER A 77 -11.42 -2.36 -26.07
N MET A 78 -11.25 -3.14 -24.99
CA MET A 78 -12.28 -3.25 -23.96
C MET A 78 -12.52 -1.91 -23.28
N THR A 79 -13.78 -1.66 -22.92
CA THR A 79 -14.12 -0.46 -22.18
C THR A 79 -13.69 -0.61 -20.73
N HIS A 80 -13.29 0.51 -20.12
CA HIS A 80 -13.02 0.61 -18.68
C HIS A 80 -14.15 0.03 -17.82
N ASN A 81 -15.41 0.20 -18.23
CA ASN A 81 -16.57 -0.38 -17.54
C ASN A 81 -16.56 -1.91 -17.54
N THR A 82 -16.13 -2.55 -18.62
CA THR A 82 -16.05 -4.00 -18.67
C THR A 82 -14.91 -4.54 -17.81
N LEU A 83 -13.79 -3.81 -17.71
CA LEU A 83 -12.69 -4.15 -16.79
C LEU A 83 -13.12 -4.01 -15.33
N LEU A 84 -13.76 -2.89 -14.97
CA LEU A 84 -14.30 -2.67 -13.63
C LEU A 84 -15.35 -3.72 -13.26
N ALA A 85 -16.22 -4.11 -14.19
CA ALA A 85 -17.20 -5.18 -13.95
C ALA A 85 -16.53 -6.53 -13.66
N GLN A 86 -15.38 -6.82 -14.29
CA GLN A 86 -14.61 -8.04 -14.00
C GLN A 86 -13.93 -7.97 -12.63
N ILE A 87 -13.31 -6.83 -12.28
CA ILE A 87 -12.71 -6.61 -10.96
C ILE A 87 -13.79 -6.73 -9.87
N HIS A 88 -14.95 -6.11 -10.09
CA HIS A 88 -16.10 -6.20 -9.19
C HIS A 88 -16.58 -7.63 -9.03
N ALA A 89 -16.84 -8.35 -10.13
CA ALA A 89 -17.30 -9.73 -10.07
C ALA A 89 -16.32 -10.66 -9.34
N ALA A 90 -15.01 -10.43 -9.48
CA ALA A 90 -13.98 -11.24 -8.85
C ALA A 90 -13.78 -10.97 -7.35
N ASN A 91 -14.20 -9.82 -6.84
CA ASN A 91 -13.93 -9.39 -5.45
C ASN A 91 -15.20 -9.15 -4.61
N ALA A 92 -16.39 -9.20 -5.21
CA ALA A 92 -17.65 -8.90 -4.51
C ALA A 92 -18.17 -10.05 -3.61
N ASP A 93 -17.50 -11.19 -3.58
CA ASP A 93 -17.87 -12.37 -2.79
C ASP A 93 -17.43 -12.26 -1.32
N THR A 94 -16.38 -11.49 -1.03
CA THR A 94 -15.88 -11.27 0.34
C THR A 94 -16.29 -9.90 0.89
N ALA A 95 -16.48 -9.82 2.22
CA ALA A 95 -16.76 -8.55 2.89
C ALA A 95 -15.64 -7.52 2.69
N THR A 96 -14.38 -7.96 2.79
CA THR A 96 -13.19 -7.15 2.53
C THR A 96 -13.15 -6.66 1.09
N GLY A 97 -13.40 -7.54 0.12
CA GLY A 97 -13.39 -7.17 -1.30
C GLY A 97 -14.48 -6.15 -1.64
N ARG A 98 -15.67 -6.23 -1.02
CA ARG A 98 -16.71 -5.19 -1.15
C ARG A 98 -16.27 -3.83 -0.62
N ILE A 99 -15.64 -3.77 0.55
CA ILE A 99 -15.12 -2.51 1.13
C ILE A 99 -14.08 -1.89 0.19
N LEU A 100 -13.15 -2.70 -0.32
CA LEU A 100 -12.12 -2.26 -1.24
C LEU A 100 -12.70 -1.80 -2.59
N LEU A 101 -13.73 -2.48 -3.11
CA LEU A 101 -14.44 -2.06 -4.32
C LEU A 101 -15.15 -0.72 -4.13
N THR A 102 -15.77 -0.49 -2.98
CA THR A 102 -16.37 0.82 -2.66
C THR A 102 -15.31 1.91 -2.65
N ARG A 103 -14.18 1.70 -1.95
CA ARG A 103 -13.05 2.65 -1.94
C ARG A 103 -12.50 2.91 -3.34
N LEU A 104 -12.32 1.86 -4.15
CA LEU A 104 -11.88 1.98 -5.54
C LEU A 104 -12.84 2.87 -6.34
N LEU A 105 -14.16 2.69 -6.20
CA LEU A 105 -15.15 3.49 -6.92
C LEU A 105 -15.21 4.94 -6.43
N GLU A 106 -14.95 5.19 -5.14
CA GLU A 106 -14.90 6.54 -4.55
C GLU A 106 -13.62 7.29 -4.92
N ASP A 107 -12.47 6.62 -4.95
CA ASP A 107 -11.15 7.23 -5.11
C ASP A 107 -10.66 7.31 -6.56
N VAL A 108 -11.11 6.41 -7.45
CA VAL A 108 -10.62 6.36 -8.83
C VAL A 108 -11.15 7.54 -9.64
N LYS A 109 -10.25 8.50 -9.90
CA LYS A 109 -10.51 9.66 -10.77
C LYS A 109 -10.17 9.41 -12.25
N ARG A 110 -9.31 8.42 -12.53
CA ARG A 110 -8.89 8.04 -13.89
C ARG A 110 -8.44 6.59 -13.92
N LEU A 111 -8.96 5.81 -14.87
CA LEU A 111 -8.50 4.45 -15.16
C LEU A 111 -7.68 4.44 -16.46
N GLN A 112 -6.58 3.69 -16.46
CA GLN A 112 -5.77 3.45 -17.66
C GLN A 112 -5.58 1.95 -17.82
N PHE A 113 -5.73 1.46 -19.05
CA PHE A 113 -5.48 0.07 -19.43
C PHE A 113 -4.67 0.06 -20.72
N ASP A 114 -3.43 -0.43 -20.65
CA ASP A 114 -2.49 -0.49 -21.78
C ASP A 114 -2.56 -1.81 -22.55
N GLY A 115 -3.09 -2.87 -21.92
CA GLY A 115 -3.34 -4.16 -22.53
C GLY A 115 -2.07 -4.90 -22.97
N THR A 116 -0.91 -4.53 -22.44
CA THR A 116 0.37 -5.17 -22.74
C THR A 116 0.56 -6.40 -21.84
N ARG A 117 0.72 -7.56 -22.47
CA ARG A 117 1.27 -8.79 -21.88
C ARG A 117 2.72 -8.94 -22.33
#